data_AF-A0A959XW36-F1
#
_entry.id   AF-A0A959XW36-F1
#
_cell.length_a   1.000
_cell.length_b   1.000
_cell.length_c   1.000
_cell.angle_alpha   90.00
_cell.angle_beta   90.00
_cell.angle_gamma   90.00
#
_symmetry.space_group_name_H-M   'P 1'
#
loop_
_entity.id
_entity.type
_entity.pdbx_description
1 polymer ?
#
loop_
_entity_poly.entity_id
_entity_poly.type
_entity_poly.pdbx_seq_one_letter_code
_entity_poly.pdbx_strand_id
1 'polypeptide(L)'
;MTRGWLVAVVAAIGVACTASAQRIEDGSRSTIGYLDADGRIESSSRSTVGYFVASGSGWRIEDSSRSTIGYVVNSGGDTFRVENSSRSTVGYVQ
;
A
#
# COMPACT_ATOMS: atom_id res chain seq x y z
N MET A 1 6.05 -6.27 16.39
CA MET A 1 5.89 -6.32 14.93
C MET A 1 6.04 -4.89 14.41
N THR A 2 7.26 -4.53 14.06
CA THR A 2 7.74 -3.15 13.94
C THR A 2 7.38 -2.58 12.56
N ARG A 3 6.36 -1.72 12.51
CA ARG A 3 6.25 -0.38 11.87
C ARG A 3 6.89 -0.09 10.48
N GLY A 4 7.71 -0.95 9.89
CA GLY A 4 8.36 -0.76 8.58
C GLY A 4 7.52 -1.21 7.39
N TRP A 5 6.56 -2.12 7.60
CA TRP A 5 5.71 -2.65 6.52
C TRP A 5 4.74 -1.60 5.97
N LEU A 6 4.29 -0.66 6.79
CA LEU A 6 3.35 0.38 6.38
C LEU A 6 3.98 1.37 5.38
N VAL A 7 5.28 1.62 5.51
CA VAL A 7 6.04 2.49 4.59
C VAL A 7 6.39 1.76 3.29
N ALA A 8 6.70 0.46 3.39
CA ALA A 8 6.97 -0.40 2.23
C ALA A 8 5.76 -0.58 1.30
N VAL A 9 4.56 -0.81 1.86
CA VAL A 9 3.32 -0.97 1.08
C VAL A 9 2.98 0.32 0.32
N VAL A 10 3.32 1.47 0.89
CA VAL A 10 2.95 2.78 0.39
C VAL A 10 3.84 3.25 -0.76
N ALA A 11 5.11 2.85 -0.80
CA ALA A 11 6.03 3.21 -1.89
C ALA A 11 5.68 2.52 -3.23
N ALA A 12 4.81 1.51 -3.23
CA ALA A 12 4.36 0.82 -4.45
C ALA A 12 3.12 1.45 -5.11
N ILE A 13 2.56 2.52 -4.54
CA ILE A 13 1.24 3.05 -4.96
C ILE A 13 1.42 4.34 -5.76
N GLY A 14 2.37 4.31 -6.68
CA GLY A 14 2.36 5.19 -7.85
C GLY A 14 1.43 4.58 -8.89
N VAL A 15 0.16 4.98 -8.86
CA VAL A 15 -0.76 5.07 -10.02
C VAL A 15 -0.58 4.01 -11.12
N ALA A 16 -0.76 2.73 -10.80
CA ALA A 16 -0.92 1.70 -11.84
C ALA A 16 -1.65 0.45 -11.32
N CYS A 17 -2.75 0.63 -10.59
CA CYS A 17 -3.77 -0.40 -10.53
C CYS A 17 -4.49 -0.44 -11.89
N THR A 18 -3.82 -0.98 -12.91
CA THR A 18 -4.46 -1.37 -14.16
C THR A 18 -3.89 -2.73 -14.55
N ALA A 19 -4.70 -3.76 -14.28
CA ALA A 19 -4.61 -5.12 -14.83
C ALA A 19 -3.40 -6.04 -14.51
N SER A 20 -2.35 -5.65 -13.77
CA SER A 20 -1.23 -6.57 -13.49
C SER A 20 -0.67 -6.50 -12.06
N ALA A 21 -0.32 -7.66 -11.50
CA ALA A 21 0.42 -7.77 -10.25
C ALA A 21 1.76 -7.00 -10.32
N GLN A 22 2.14 -6.38 -9.21
CA GLN A 22 3.31 -5.52 -9.06
C GLN A 22 4.29 -6.05 -8.03
N ARG A 23 5.57 -5.72 -8.20
CA ARG A 23 6.63 -5.97 -7.22
C ARG A 23 6.81 -4.75 -6.33
N ILE A 24 6.97 -4.98 -5.04
CA ILE A 24 7.31 -3.98 -4.03
C ILE A 24 8.79 -4.15 -3.71
N GLU A 25 9.57 -3.09 -3.88
CA GLU A 25 11.02 -3.09 -3.69
C GLU A 25 11.43 -2.02 -2.67
N ASP A 26 12.53 -2.27 -1.96
CA ASP A 26 13.15 -1.25 -1.10
C ASP A 26 14.08 -0.32 -1.90
N GLY A 27 14.67 0.69 -1.24
CA GLY A 27 15.61 1.63 -1.87
C GLY A 27 16.87 0.98 -2.48
N SER A 28 17.21 -0.23 -2.04
CA SER A 28 18.31 -1.05 -2.58
C SER A 28 17.88 -1.96 -3.74
N ARG A 29 16.62 -1.84 -4.22
CA ARG A 29 16.01 -2.68 -5.27
C ARG A 29 15.88 -4.14 -4.89
N SER A 30 15.80 -4.47 -3.60
CA SER A 30 15.46 -5.83 -3.18
C SER A 30 13.94 -5.97 -3.10
N THR A 31 13.40 -7.07 -3.63
CA THR A 31 11.97 -7.36 -3.54
C THR A 31 11.59 -7.68 -2.10
N ILE A 32 10.70 -6.88 -1.52
CA ILE A 32 10.17 -7.05 -0.16
C ILE A 32 8.73 -7.57 -0.16
N GLY A 33 8.03 -7.49 -1.29
CA GLY A 33 6.68 -8.00 -1.42
C GLY A 33 6.10 -7.90 -2.82
N TYR A 34 4.82 -8.25 -2.92
CA TYR A 34 4.04 -8.20 -4.15
C TYR A 34 2.66 -7.60 -3.85
N LEU A 35 2.12 -6.84 -4.81
CA LEU A 35 0.72 -6.39 -4.82
C LEU A 35 0.02 -7.08 -5.99
N ASP A 36 -0.98 -7.89 -5.71
CA ASP A 36 -1.75 -8.57 -6.75
C ASP A 36 -2.79 -7.63 -7.39
N ALA A 37 -3.30 -7.99 -8.57
CA ALA A 37 -4.28 -7.21 -9.32
C ALA A 37 -5.59 -7.00 -8.54
N ASP A 38 -5.96 -7.97 -7.70
CA ASP A 38 -7.13 -7.90 -6.79
C ASP A 38 -6.85 -7.13 -5.49
N GLY A 39 -5.66 -6.52 -5.36
CA GLY A 39 -5.27 -5.73 -4.20
C GLY A 39 -4.71 -6.53 -3.03
N ARG A 40 -4.48 -7.84 -3.15
CA ARG A 40 -3.82 -8.65 -2.11
C ARG A 40 -2.34 -8.27 -2.01
N ILE A 41 -1.84 -8.04 -0.80
CA ILE A 41 -0.44 -7.74 -0.53
C ILE A 41 0.23 -8.96 0.07
N GLU A 42 1.34 -9.38 -0.52
CA GLU A 42 2.15 -10.51 -0.07
C GLU A 42 3.57 -10.08 0.28
N SER A 43 4.18 -10.77 1.24
CA SER A 43 5.62 -10.67 1.50
C SER A 43 6.43 -11.32 0.37
N SER A 44 7.75 -11.09 0.36
CA SER A 44 8.67 -11.78 -0.56
C SER A 44 8.59 -13.31 -0.48
N SER A 45 8.21 -13.85 0.68
CA SER A 45 7.95 -15.28 0.92
C SER A 45 6.53 -15.74 0.57
N ARG A 46 5.73 -14.93 -0.16
CA ARG A 46 4.37 -15.27 -0.63
C ARG A 46 3.34 -15.51 0.48
N SER A 47 3.54 -14.92 1.65
CA SER A 47 2.52 -14.92 2.71
C SER A 47 1.70 -13.63 2.63
N THR A 48 0.38 -13.73 2.77
CA THR A 48 -0.49 -12.54 2.84
C THR A 48 -0.14 -11.70 4.04
N VAL A 49 0.09 -10.41 3.82
CA VAL A 49 0.34 -9.44 4.90
C VAL A 49 -0.78 -8.39 4.99
N GLY A 50 -1.57 -8.21 3.93
CA GLY A 50 -2.65 -7.24 3.93
C GLY A 50 -3.38 -7.14 2.61
N TYR A 51 -4.22 -6.12 2.50
CA TYR A 51 -5.02 -5.83 1.32
C TYR A 51 -5.06 -4.32 1.05
N PHE A 52 -5.06 -3.97 -0.22
CA PHE A 52 -5.32 -2.65 -0.75
C PHE A 52 -6.74 -2.64 -1.32
N VAL A 53 -7.64 -1.92 -0.66
CA VAL A 53 -9.08 -1.99 -0.95
C VAL A 53 -9.56 -0.64 -1.45
N ALA A 54 -10.14 -0.61 -2.65
CA ALA A 54 -10.76 0.60 -3.17
C ALA A 54 -11.90 1.08 -2.25
N SER A 55 -11.92 2.36 -1.92
CA SER A 55 -12.94 2.94 -1.04
C SER A 55 -13.27 4.38 -1.41
N GLY A 56 -14.45 4.57 -2.00
CA GLY A 56 -14.87 5.89 -2.47
C GLY A 56 -13.85 6.47 -3.45
N SER A 57 -13.36 7.68 -3.15
CA SER A 57 -12.37 8.39 -3.97
C SER A 57 -10.90 8.06 -3.65
N GLY A 58 -10.64 7.04 -2.83
CA GLY A 58 -9.29 6.63 -2.46
C GLY A 58 -9.20 5.14 -2.14
N TRP A 59 -8.19 4.77 -1.36
CA TRP A 59 -7.96 3.37 -0.99
C TRP A 59 -7.71 3.22 0.50
N ARG A 60 -8.13 2.07 1.04
CA ARG A 60 -7.84 1.63 2.40
C ARG A 60 -6.76 0.57 2.36
N ILE A 61 -5.92 0.59 3.38
CA ILE A 61 -4.95 -0.46 3.64
C ILE A 61 -5.46 -1.27 4.83
N GLU A 62 -5.60 -2.57 4.63
CA GLU A 62 -6.00 -3.53 5.66
C GLU A 62 -4.85 -4.49 5.95
N ASP A 63 -4.75 -4.98 7.19
CA ASP A 63 -3.90 -6.12 7.51
C ASP A 63 -4.56 -7.46 7.11
N SER A 64 -3.83 -8.57 7.31
CA SER A 64 -4.30 -9.93 6.97
C SER A 64 -5.61 -10.34 7.68
N SER A 65 -5.91 -9.73 8.83
CA SER A 65 -7.13 -9.92 9.63
C SER A 65 -8.24 -8.91 9.28
N ARG A 66 -8.12 -8.18 8.16
CA ARG A 66 -9.14 -7.23 7.64
C ARG A 66 -9.38 -6.00 8.53
N SER A 67 -8.46 -5.68 9.43
CA SER A 67 -8.54 -4.41 10.16
C SER A 67 -7.86 -3.29 9.36
N THR A 68 -8.47 -2.11 9.34
CA THR A 68 -7.91 -0.96 8.63
C THR A 68 -6.71 -0.37 9.38
N ILE A 69 -5.57 -0.29 8.70
CA ILE A 69 -4.32 0.23 9.26
C ILE A 69 -3.91 1.58 8.66
N GLY A 70 -4.51 1.98 7.54
CA GLY A 70 -4.23 3.27 6.89
C GLY A 70 -5.07 3.54 5.66
N TYR A 71 -4.81 4.69 5.04
CA TYR A 71 -5.50 5.17 3.85
C TYR A 71 -4.52 5.78 2.87
N VAL A 72 -4.85 5.70 1.58
CA VAL A 72 -4.20 6.46 0.51
C VAL A 72 -5.25 7.33 -0.15
N VAL A 73 -5.01 8.64 -0.12
CA VAL A 73 -5.99 9.66 -0.51
C VAL A 73 -5.36 10.54 -1.59
N ASN A 74 -6.05 10.73 -2.72
CA ASN A 74 -5.57 11.67 -3.73
C ASN A 74 -5.62 13.10 -3.17
N SER A 75 -4.48 13.78 -3.19
CA SER A 75 -4.32 15.14 -2.65
C SER A 75 -4.40 16.23 -3.73
N GLY A 76 -4.59 15.85 -4.99
CA GLY A 76 -4.50 16.69 -6.18
C GLY A 76 -3.40 16.22 -7.13
N GLY A 77 -3.69 16.26 -8.43
CA GLY A 77 -2.78 15.78 -9.48
C GLY A 77 -2.38 14.32 -9.28
N ASP A 78 -1.10 14.04 -9.51
CA ASP A 78 -0.48 12.72 -9.33
C ASP A 78 0.04 12.48 -7.90
N THR A 79 -0.27 13.38 -6.96
CA THR A 79 0.19 13.26 -5.56
C THR A 79 -0.86 12.59 -4.67
N PHE A 80 -0.44 11.56 -3.95
CA PHE A 80 -1.26 10.83 -2.98
C PHE A 80 -0.72 11.03 -1.56
N ARG A 81 -1.60 11.38 -0.63
CA ARG A 81 -1.32 11.38 0.81
C ARG A 81 -1.51 9.99 1.36
N VAL A 82 -0.63 9.64 2.28
CA VAL A 82 -0.70 8.38 3.00
C VAL A 82 -1.00 8.70 4.44
N GLU A 83 -2.07 8.11 4.96
CA GLU A 83 -2.58 8.34 6.30
C GLU A 83 -2.53 7.07 7.12
N ASN A 84 -2.29 7.20 8.42
CA ASN A 84 -2.50 6.10 9.36
C ASN A 84 -4.00 5.87 9.64
N SER A 85 -4.33 4.85 10.43
CA SER A 85 -5.72 4.55 10.83
C SER A 85 -6.43 5.70 11.55
N SER A 86 -5.68 6.61 12.19
CA SER A 86 -6.18 7.83 12.84
C SER A 86 -6.27 9.05 11.91
N ARG A 87 -6.12 8.88 10.58
CA ARG A 87 -6.21 9.96 9.58
C ARG A 87 -5.12 11.03 9.66
N SER A 88 -4.00 10.75 10.32
CA SER A 88 -2.83 11.63 10.27
C SER A 88 -1.94 11.24 9.10
N THR A 89 -1.47 12.24 8.32
CA THR A 89 -0.54 12.02 7.21
C THR A 89 0.81 11.53 7.72
N VAL A 90 1.28 10.40 7.17
CA VAL A 90 2.59 9.81 7.46
C VAL A 90 3.55 9.89 6.27
N GLY A 91 3.06 10.24 5.09
CA GLY A 91 3.87 10.38 3.88
C GLY A 91 3.08 10.81 2.65
N TYR A 92 3.80 10.94 1.54
CA TYR A 92 3.29 11.29 0.22
C TYR A 92 3.89 10.35 -0.83
N VAL A 93 3.12 10.06 -1.88
CA VAL A 93 3.54 9.33 -3.08
C VAL A 93 3.27 10.22 -4.30
N GLN A 94 4.19 10.24 -5.27
CA GLN A 94 4.13 11.03 -6.51
C GLN A 94 4.52 10.15 -7.69
#